data_AF-A0A258XUH9-F1
#
_entry.id   AF-A0A258XUH9-F1
#
_cell.length_a   1.000
_cell.length_b   1.000
_cell.length_c   1.000
_cell.angle_alpha   90.00
_cell.angle_beta   90.00
_cell.angle_gamma   90.00
#
_symmetry.space_group_name_H-M   'P 1'
#
loop_
_entity.id
_entity.type
_entity.pdbx_description
1 polymer ?
#
loop_
_entity_poly.entity_id
_entity_poly.type
_entity_poly.pdbx_seq_one_letter_code
_entity_poly.pdbx_strand_id
1 'polypeptide(L)'
;MKLGPILKAAGFPAADGDTNVTGFAIDHRKVAPGTIFGAFPGARFNGEDFIADAVKAGAVAVVARPEAKVEGAVHVADAEPRRAFAALASRFFQPVPETVVAVTGTNGKTSTVEMTRQIWRMAGHSAASIGTLGVTTADESVSTGLTTPDIVTFLSNITGLAREGVTHVAYEASSHGLSQFRNEGLRVVAGAFTNLSRDHLDYHATMEDYFAAKMRLFDHVVAEGGTAVIWADDEWSERAVGHAKQRGLQLFTVGSNGTAIRLTNRAPTQLGQTLDIDWQGKAHKIALPLIGAYQAANALVSAGLAIASGCEAGAVFDALTRLQPVRGRLERAAINRAGAPVYVDYAHTPDAIEAAIDALRPHVQGRLITVFGAGGDRDGGKRPEMGRAACSGSDVVIVTDDNPRGEDPAEIRAAVLTAWGQLPTTERFLYNKLLTGGFRMGVARGLVTRALAEATGVEEATLAHRLMGDWDPARISFDTLIAGDTGGDARPYPFALASQLEDGPTTLGPAGDWLAEWKWDGIRGQLIARPGTFALWSRGEELITDRFPDLGPLADFLPKGTVIDGEILAWDKALNRPLPFAALQKRIGRKT
;
A
#
# COMPACT_ATOMS: atom_id res chain seq x y z
N MET A 1 6.61 38.04 -4.22
CA MET A 1 7.92 38.51 -3.69
C MET A 1 8.69 39.17 -4.84
N LYS A 2 9.61 40.11 -4.59
CA LYS A 2 10.39 40.75 -5.67
C LYS A 2 11.56 39.87 -6.11
N LEU A 3 11.90 39.92 -7.39
CA LEU A 3 12.97 39.09 -7.98
C LEU A 3 14.35 39.41 -7.38
N GLY A 4 14.72 40.69 -7.29
CA GLY A 4 16.03 41.13 -6.76
C GLY A 4 16.36 40.55 -5.37
N PRO A 5 15.47 40.67 -4.37
CA PRO A 5 15.66 40.04 -3.05
C PRO A 5 15.85 38.51 -3.08
N ILE A 6 15.10 37.79 -3.93
CA ILE A 6 15.24 36.33 -4.08
C ILE A 6 16.64 35.98 -4.61
N LEU A 7 17.09 36.66 -5.68
CA LEU A 7 18.41 36.46 -6.26
C LEU A 7 19.52 36.73 -5.25
N LYS A 8 19.45 37.89 -4.57
CA LYS A 8 20.42 38.29 -3.56
C LYS A 8 20.51 37.29 -2.40
N ALA A 9 19.36 36.82 -1.90
CA ALA A 9 19.31 35.85 -0.79
C ALA A 9 19.80 34.44 -1.18
N ALA A 10 19.87 34.15 -2.48
CA ALA A 10 20.43 32.92 -3.03
C ALA A 10 21.88 33.08 -3.52
N GLY A 11 22.48 34.28 -3.37
CA GLY A 11 23.87 34.55 -3.75
C GLY A 11 24.07 34.89 -5.23
N PHE A 12 23.01 35.19 -5.97
CA PHE A 12 23.08 35.61 -7.37
C PHE A 12 23.10 37.15 -7.50
N PRO A 13 23.68 37.70 -8.58
CA PRO A 13 23.60 39.13 -8.87
C PRO A 13 22.14 39.60 -8.86
N ALA A 14 21.89 40.71 -8.16
CA ALA A 14 20.56 41.31 -8.18
C ALA A 14 20.27 41.83 -9.59
N ALA A 15 19.07 41.54 -10.10
CA ALA A 15 18.59 42.17 -11.32
C ALA A 15 18.10 43.59 -11.00
N ASP A 16 18.38 44.54 -11.90
CA ASP A 16 17.79 45.87 -11.85
C ASP A 16 16.29 45.75 -12.16
N GLY A 17 15.44 45.89 -11.14
CA GLY A 17 14.00 45.92 -11.33
C GLY A 17 13.18 45.37 -10.17
N ASP A 18 11.97 45.91 -10.05
CA ASP A 18 11.00 45.58 -9.01
C ASP A 18 9.99 44.51 -9.49
N THR A 19 10.45 43.58 -10.34
CA THR A 19 9.60 42.56 -10.97
C THR A 19 9.06 41.59 -9.93
N ASN A 20 7.74 41.39 -9.94
CA ASN A 20 7.07 40.46 -9.04
C ASN A 20 7.27 39.02 -9.51
N VAL A 21 7.76 38.19 -8.60
CA VAL A 21 7.76 36.73 -8.73
C VAL A 21 6.45 36.18 -8.18
N THR A 22 5.76 35.40 -9.00
CA THR A 22 4.45 34.79 -8.73
C THR A 22 4.53 33.27 -8.57
N GLY A 23 5.60 32.63 -9.07
CA GLY A 23 5.77 31.18 -8.96
C GLY A 23 7.07 30.66 -9.56
N PHE A 24 7.21 29.34 -9.55
CA PHE A 24 8.33 28.59 -10.09
C PHE A 24 7.79 27.46 -10.96
N ALA A 25 8.46 27.15 -12.07
CA ALA A 25 8.08 26.03 -12.93
C ALA A 25 9.33 25.38 -13.56
N ILE A 26 9.27 24.07 -13.74
CA ILE A 26 10.26 23.27 -14.48
C ILE A 26 9.69 22.70 -15.79
N ASP A 27 8.43 23.03 -16.07
CA ASP A 27 7.70 22.68 -17.29
C ASP A 27 7.18 23.99 -17.90
N HIS A 28 7.63 24.31 -19.12
CA HIS A 28 7.28 25.58 -19.79
C HIS A 28 5.76 25.74 -19.96
N ARG A 29 5.01 24.63 -20.04
CA ARG A 29 3.54 24.63 -20.17
C ARG A 29 2.83 25.10 -18.89
N LYS A 30 3.54 25.10 -17.75
CA LYS A 30 3.05 25.56 -16.45
C LYS A 30 3.53 26.99 -16.11
N VAL A 31 4.25 27.65 -17.03
CA VAL A 31 4.72 29.01 -16.83
C VAL A 31 3.55 29.98 -16.97
N ALA A 32 3.46 30.91 -16.03
CA ALA A 32 2.55 32.05 -16.05
C ALA A 32 3.34 33.36 -15.82
N PRO A 33 2.76 34.54 -16.09
CA PRO A 33 3.42 35.82 -15.86
C PRO A 33 3.99 35.95 -14.44
N GLY A 34 5.29 36.25 -14.34
CA GLY A 34 6.00 36.37 -13.05
C GLY A 34 6.71 35.08 -12.59
N THR A 35 6.75 34.03 -13.40
CA THR A 35 7.37 32.75 -13.01
C THR A 35 8.89 32.78 -13.19
N ILE A 36 9.64 32.12 -12.28
CA ILE A 36 11.02 31.72 -12.54
C ILE A 36 11.01 30.31 -13.15
N PHE A 37 11.58 30.18 -14.35
CA PHE A 37 11.62 28.92 -15.09
C PHE A 37 12.96 28.21 -14.94
N GLY A 38 12.93 26.91 -14.62
CA GLY A 38 14.10 26.05 -14.55
C GLY A 38 14.28 25.27 -15.85
N ALA A 39 15.26 25.65 -16.66
CA ALA A 39 15.57 25.02 -17.93
C ALA A 39 16.75 24.05 -17.75
N PHE A 40 16.44 22.77 -17.58
CA PHE A 40 17.44 21.76 -17.22
C PHE A 40 17.68 20.76 -18.35
N PRO A 41 18.93 20.32 -18.55
CA PRO A 41 19.20 19.12 -19.32
C PRO A 41 18.45 17.91 -18.73
N GLY A 42 17.86 17.09 -19.60
CA GLY A 42 17.11 15.89 -19.22
C GLY A 42 17.44 14.72 -20.13
N ALA A 43 17.14 13.50 -19.67
CA ALA A 43 17.48 12.26 -20.39
C ALA A 43 16.68 12.04 -21.69
N ARG A 44 15.47 12.63 -21.79
CA ARG A 44 14.60 12.51 -22.97
C ARG A 44 14.39 13.83 -23.71
N PHE A 45 14.37 14.94 -22.98
CA PHE A 45 14.14 16.28 -23.50
C PHE A 45 15.11 17.24 -22.82
N ASN A 46 15.62 18.21 -23.57
CA ASN A 46 16.41 19.30 -23.02
C ASN A 46 15.49 20.48 -22.69
N GLY A 47 15.44 20.86 -21.41
CA GLY A 47 14.61 21.98 -20.96
C GLY A 47 15.03 23.34 -21.53
N GLU A 48 16.29 23.46 -21.95
CA GLU A 48 16.82 24.68 -22.59
C GLU A 48 16.19 24.96 -23.96
N ASP A 49 15.68 23.94 -24.65
CA ASP A 49 15.02 24.10 -25.94
C ASP A 49 13.70 24.88 -25.83
N PHE A 50 13.13 24.98 -24.62
CA PHE A 50 11.83 25.63 -24.35
C PHE A 50 11.95 27.00 -23.67
N ILE A 51 13.15 27.58 -23.61
CA ILE A 51 13.38 28.88 -22.98
C ILE A 51 12.55 29.98 -23.65
N ALA A 52 12.54 30.03 -24.99
CA ALA A 52 11.79 31.04 -25.73
C ALA A 52 10.29 30.98 -25.45
N ASP A 53 9.72 29.78 -25.37
CA ASP A 53 8.31 29.57 -25.05
C ASP A 53 7.99 29.98 -23.61
N ALA A 54 8.87 29.66 -22.65
CA ALA A 54 8.71 30.08 -21.26
C ALA A 54 8.74 31.62 -21.12
N VAL A 55 9.67 32.31 -21.79
CA VAL A 55 9.72 33.78 -21.78
C VAL A 55 8.47 34.36 -22.40
N LYS A 56 8.01 33.83 -23.54
CA LYS A 56 6.76 34.24 -24.19
C LYS A 56 5.54 34.05 -23.28
N ALA A 57 5.52 32.98 -22.47
CA ALA A 57 4.49 32.71 -21.47
C ALA A 57 4.59 33.61 -20.21
N GLY A 58 5.64 34.43 -20.09
CA GLY A 58 5.80 35.41 -19.02
C GLY A 58 6.80 35.03 -17.93
N ALA A 59 7.75 34.14 -18.21
CA ALA A 59 8.88 33.92 -17.31
C ALA A 59 9.70 35.21 -17.16
N VAL A 60 9.95 35.59 -15.91
CA VAL A 60 10.71 36.82 -15.57
C VAL A 60 12.19 36.54 -15.33
N ALA A 61 12.52 35.28 -15.02
CA ALA A 61 13.88 34.79 -14.92
C ALA A 61 13.94 33.33 -15.39
N VAL A 62 15.09 32.93 -15.92
CA VAL A 62 15.37 31.57 -16.38
C VAL A 62 16.66 31.10 -15.71
N VAL A 63 16.58 29.96 -15.03
CA VAL A 63 17.74 29.27 -14.44
C VAL A 63 18.19 28.20 -15.43
N ALA A 64 19.40 28.35 -15.98
CA ALA A 64 19.95 27.50 -17.02
C ALA A 64 21.48 27.47 -16.95
N ARG A 65 22.11 26.65 -17.79
CA ARG A 65 23.58 26.63 -17.86
C ARG A 65 24.13 27.98 -18.38
N PRO A 66 25.40 28.31 -18.10
CA PRO A 66 26.00 29.57 -18.56
C PRO A 66 25.96 29.74 -20.08
N GLU A 67 25.98 28.64 -20.83
CA GLU A 67 25.98 28.65 -22.31
C GLU A 67 24.58 28.81 -22.91
N ALA A 68 23.52 28.72 -22.09
CA ALA A 68 22.15 28.82 -22.57
C ALA A 68 21.83 30.24 -23.05
N LYS A 69 21.14 30.35 -24.18
CA LYS A 69 20.69 31.63 -24.72
C LYS A 69 19.36 32.04 -24.10
N VAL A 70 19.38 33.06 -23.25
CA VAL A 70 18.18 33.63 -22.62
C VAL A 70 17.99 35.07 -23.09
N GLU A 71 16.93 35.31 -23.88
CA GLU A 71 16.52 36.65 -24.31
C GLU A 71 15.16 36.99 -23.71
N GLY A 72 14.98 38.23 -23.25
CA GLY A 72 13.69 38.72 -22.73
C GLY A 72 13.38 38.37 -21.26
N ALA A 73 14.30 37.73 -20.53
CA ALA A 73 14.20 37.46 -19.09
C ALA A 73 15.59 37.53 -18.43
N VAL A 74 15.63 37.59 -17.09
CA VAL A 74 16.89 37.53 -16.34
C VAL A 74 17.49 36.12 -16.46
N HIS A 75 18.74 36.02 -16.91
CA HIS A 75 19.47 34.75 -16.94
C HIS A 75 20.18 34.51 -15.61
N VAL A 76 19.74 33.49 -14.89
CA VAL A 76 20.47 32.95 -13.73
C VAL A 76 21.33 31.79 -14.23
N ALA A 77 22.58 32.09 -14.55
CA ALA A 77 23.56 31.13 -15.04
C ALA A 77 24.23 30.38 -13.88
N ASP A 78 24.18 29.05 -13.88
CA ASP A 78 24.95 28.18 -12.97
C ASP A 78 25.35 26.90 -13.71
N ALA A 79 26.53 26.37 -13.43
CA ALA A 79 26.98 25.09 -14.00
C ALA A 79 26.10 23.91 -13.55
N GLU A 80 25.42 24.04 -12.41
CA GLU A 80 24.41 23.12 -11.89
C GLU A 80 23.06 23.85 -11.72
N PRO A 81 22.29 24.07 -12.81
CA PRO A 81 21.07 24.86 -12.79
C PRO A 81 19.99 24.32 -11.83
N ARG A 82 19.95 23.00 -11.60
CA ARG A 82 18.96 22.39 -10.69
C ARG A 82 19.18 22.83 -9.24
N ARG A 83 20.45 22.86 -8.81
CA ARG A 83 20.85 23.34 -7.48
C ARG A 83 20.54 24.82 -7.31
N ALA A 84 20.91 25.64 -8.29
CA ALA A 84 20.62 27.07 -8.30
C ALA A 84 19.11 27.35 -8.22
N PHE A 85 18.31 26.61 -8.99
CA PHE A 85 16.86 26.73 -8.98
C PHE A 85 16.25 26.34 -7.63
N ALA A 86 16.73 25.26 -7.00
CA ALA A 86 16.27 24.86 -5.67
C ALA A 86 16.59 25.92 -4.60
N ALA A 87 17.80 26.51 -4.66
CA ALA A 87 18.19 27.60 -3.76
C ALA A 87 17.26 28.81 -3.89
N LEU A 88 16.92 29.22 -5.11
CA LEU A 88 15.96 30.31 -5.37
C LEU A 88 14.54 29.96 -4.91
N ALA A 89 14.06 28.77 -5.25
CA ALA A 89 12.72 28.30 -4.93
C ALA A 89 12.50 28.29 -3.40
N SER A 90 13.49 27.86 -2.63
CA SER A 90 13.42 27.81 -1.16
C SER A 90 13.19 29.16 -0.48
N ARG A 91 13.59 30.27 -1.14
CA ARG A 91 13.33 31.64 -0.65
C ARG A 91 11.90 32.09 -0.91
N PHE A 92 11.29 31.58 -1.98
CA PHE A 92 9.92 31.92 -2.36
C PHE A 92 8.89 31.07 -1.60
N PHE A 93 9.12 29.77 -1.50
CA PHE A 93 8.24 28.84 -0.80
C PHE A 93 8.48 28.91 0.71
N GLN A 94 7.78 29.86 1.33
CA GLN A 94 7.75 30.11 2.76
C GLN A 94 6.30 30.39 3.24
N PRO A 95 5.96 30.11 4.50
CA PRO A 95 6.80 29.49 5.55
C PRO A 95 7.07 27.99 5.29
N VAL A 96 7.93 27.39 6.11
CA VAL A 96 8.16 25.95 6.18
C VAL A 96 8.02 25.48 7.65
N PRO A 97 7.75 24.18 7.91
CA PRO A 97 7.66 23.64 9.26
C PRO A 97 8.96 23.81 10.03
N GLU A 98 8.88 23.98 11.35
CA GLU A 98 10.04 24.24 12.22
C GLU A 98 10.99 23.03 12.28
N THR A 99 10.41 21.82 12.29
CA THR A 99 11.14 20.56 12.38
C THR A 99 10.96 19.77 11.10
N VAL A 100 12.05 19.57 10.36
CA VAL A 100 12.06 18.73 9.16
C VAL A 100 13.15 17.66 9.28
N VAL A 101 12.77 16.40 9.07
CA VAL A 101 13.71 15.27 8.97
C VAL A 101 13.58 14.55 7.64
N ALA A 102 14.64 13.87 7.23
CA ALA A 102 14.71 13.19 5.94
C ALA A 102 15.27 11.79 6.07
N VAL A 103 14.75 10.84 5.31
CA VAL A 103 15.19 9.43 5.37
C VAL A 103 15.64 8.96 4.00
N THR A 104 16.87 8.45 3.92
CA THR A 104 17.38 7.74 2.75
C THR A 104 17.76 6.29 3.08
N GLY A 105 18.07 5.56 2.01
CA GLY A 105 18.37 4.13 2.01
C GLY A 105 17.63 3.39 0.90
N THR A 106 17.92 2.11 0.74
CA THR A 106 17.27 1.29 -0.30
C THR A 106 15.88 0.90 0.16
N ASN A 107 15.79 0.26 1.32
CA ASN A 107 14.54 -0.19 1.93
C ASN A 107 14.22 0.56 3.22
N GLY A 108 12.95 0.57 3.62
CA GLY A 108 12.53 1.10 4.93
C GLY A 108 12.22 2.60 4.98
N LYS A 109 12.52 3.40 3.94
CA LYS A 109 12.24 4.85 3.89
C LYS A 109 10.79 5.19 4.27
N THR A 110 9.82 4.63 3.55
CA THR A 110 8.38 4.82 3.79
C THR A 110 7.99 4.45 5.22
N SER A 111 8.49 3.32 5.72
CA SER A 111 8.20 2.86 7.08
C SER A 111 8.74 3.84 8.12
N THR A 112 10.00 4.27 7.98
CA THR A 112 10.67 5.16 8.93
C THR A 112 10.05 6.55 8.95
N VAL A 113 9.70 7.15 7.80
CA VAL A 113 9.06 8.49 7.80
C VAL A 113 7.68 8.45 8.45
N GLU A 114 6.93 7.37 8.21
CA GLU A 114 5.59 7.21 8.76
C GLU A 114 5.61 6.89 10.26
N MET A 115 6.52 6.03 10.71
CA MET A 115 6.72 5.76 12.13
C MET A 115 7.22 6.99 12.87
N THR A 116 8.12 7.78 12.28
CA THR A 116 8.57 9.06 12.87
C THR A 116 7.40 10.03 13.04
N ARG A 117 6.53 10.15 12.02
CA ARG A 117 5.29 10.92 12.10
C ARG A 117 4.37 10.44 13.22
N GLN A 118 4.16 9.12 13.34
CA GLN A 118 3.34 8.53 14.40
C GLN A 118 3.91 8.84 15.80
N ILE A 119 5.23 8.73 15.98
CA ILE A 119 5.91 9.07 17.25
C ILE A 119 5.69 10.55 17.60
N TRP A 120 5.91 11.46 16.66
CA TRP A 120 5.67 12.88 16.89
C TRP A 120 4.22 13.20 17.26
N ARG A 121 3.24 12.54 16.62
CA ARG A 121 1.82 12.70 16.99
C ARG A 121 1.54 12.21 18.40
N MET A 122 2.10 11.07 18.79
CA MET A 122 1.98 10.55 20.16
C MET A 122 2.68 11.43 21.20
N ALA A 123 3.69 12.20 20.78
CA ALA A 123 4.36 13.22 21.59
C ALA A 123 3.62 14.58 21.60
N GLY A 124 2.49 14.71 20.89
CA GLY A 124 1.67 15.92 20.87
C GLY A 124 2.00 16.94 19.79
N HIS A 125 2.82 16.59 18.80
CA HIS A 125 3.16 17.48 17.69
C HIS A 125 2.19 17.33 16.50
N SER A 126 1.95 18.44 15.79
CA SER A 126 1.29 18.44 14.49
C SER A 126 2.29 17.98 13.43
N ALA A 127 2.10 16.78 12.89
CA ALA A 127 3.09 16.09 12.07
C ALA A 127 2.54 15.53 10.75
N ALA A 128 3.36 15.60 9.70
CA ALA A 128 3.08 15.00 8.40
C ALA A 128 4.26 14.16 7.88
N SER A 129 3.95 13.21 6.99
CA SER A 129 4.94 12.45 6.23
C SER A 129 4.77 12.69 4.73
N ILE A 130 5.87 12.73 3.97
CA ILE A 130 5.88 12.89 2.51
C ILE A 130 6.71 11.76 1.89
N GLY A 131 6.13 10.97 1.01
CA GLY A 131 6.83 9.85 0.40
C GLY A 131 6.04 9.10 -0.65
N THR A 132 6.31 7.79 -0.76
CA THR A 132 5.66 6.88 -1.73
C THR A 132 4.14 6.83 -1.55
N LEU A 133 3.65 6.98 -0.32
CA LEU A 133 2.21 7.04 -0.01
C LEU A 133 1.60 8.41 -0.28
N GLY A 134 2.38 9.37 -0.80
CA GLY A 134 1.98 10.75 -0.95
C GLY A 134 2.23 11.59 0.30
N VAL A 135 1.34 12.55 0.57
CA VAL A 135 1.36 13.38 1.78
C VAL A 135 0.36 12.81 2.77
N THR A 136 0.80 12.49 3.99
CA THR A 136 -0.07 11.97 5.05
C THR A 136 -0.05 12.89 6.26
N THR A 137 -1.21 13.39 6.66
CA THR A 137 -1.40 14.26 7.84
C THR A 137 -2.21 13.53 8.92
N ALA A 138 -2.77 14.26 9.89
CA ALA A 138 -3.66 13.69 10.90
C ALA A 138 -5.02 13.28 10.32
N ASP A 139 -5.52 14.05 9.35
CA ASP A 139 -6.90 14.02 8.89
C ASP A 139 -7.04 13.48 7.45
N GLU A 140 -5.97 13.55 6.64
CA GLU A 140 -6.02 13.20 5.21
C GLU A 140 -4.75 12.50 4.71
N SER A 141 -4.90 11.76 3.61
CA SER A 141 -3.79 11.23 2.82
C SER A 141 -4.05 11.50 1.34
N VAL A 142 -3.11 12.19 0.67
CA VAL A 142 -3.21 12.55 -0.74
C VAL A 142 -2.06 11.89 -1.51
N SER A 143 -2.39 11.04 -2.47
CA SER A 143 -1.39 10.37 -3.32
C SER A 143 -0.78 11.36 -4.34
N THR A 144 0.56 11.33 -4.46
CA THR A 144 1.33 12.25 -5.34
C THR A 144 1.96 11.56 -6.56
N GLY A 145 1.87 10.23 -6.68
CA GLY A 145 2.40 9.44 -7.81
C GLY A 145 3.93 9.31 -7.90
N LEU A 146 4.71 10.00 -7.05
CA LEU A 146 6.18 9.92 -6.98
C LEU A 146 6.65 9.83 -5.53
N THR A 147 7.64 8.97 -5.24
CA THR A 147 8.26 8.86 -3.90
C THR A 147 8.89 10.16 -3.43
N THR A 148 9.51 10.92 -4.35
CA THR A 148 10.01 12.26 -4.09
C THR A 148 9.55 13.18 -5.24
N PRO A 149 8.60 14.11 -4.98
CA PRO A 149 8.12 15.03 -6.02
C PRO A 149 9.24 15.94 -6.52
N ASP A 150 9.00 16.65 -7.63
CA ASP A 150 9.92 17.70 -8.08
C ASP A 150 10.02 18.84 -7.06
N ILE A 151 11.09 19.64 -7.12
CA ILE A 151 11.40 20.66 -6.12
C ILE A 151 10.28 21.70 -5.94
N VAL A 152 9.55 22.05 -7.00
CA VAL A 152 8.46 23.03 -6.92
C VAL A 152 7.29 22.43 -6.16
N THR A 153 6.86 21.23 -6.57
CA THR A 153 5.77 20.50 -5.91
C THR A 153 6.14 20.17 -4.46
N PHE A 154 7.38 19.76 -4.19
CA PHE A 154 7.89 19.46 -2.85
C PHE A 154 7.81 20.67 -1.93
N LEU A 155 8.41 21.80 -2.32
CA LEU A 155 8.41 23.00 -1.50
C LEU A 155 7.01 23.62 -1.36
N SER A 156 6.19 23.55 -2.41
CA SER A 156 4.78 23.98 -2.33
C SER A 156 3.99 23.17 -1.31
N ASN A 157 4.15 21.85 -1.28
CA ASN A 157 3.50 20.99 -0.28
C ASN A 157 3.99 21.31 1.13
N ILE A 158 5.31 21.50 1.32
CA ILE A 158 5.90 21.87 2.61
C ILE A 158 5.33 23.20 3.12
N THR A 159 5.22 24.20 2.24
CA THR A 159 4.62 25.49 2.59
C THR A 159 3.13 25.41 2.88
N GLY A 160 2.38 24.58 2.13
CA GLY A 160 0.97 24.30 2.41
C GLY A 160 0.79 23.73 3.82
N LEU A 161 1.53 22.68 4.15
CA LEU A 161 1.51 22.04 5.47
C LEU A 161 1.85 23.02 6.60
N ALA A 162 2.87 23.86 6.42
CA ALA A 162 3.23 24.87 7.41
C ALA A 162 2.10 25.88 7.64
N ARG A 163 1.39 26.30 6.58
CA ARG A 163 0.24 27.21 6.67
C ARG A 163 -0.98 26.57 7.33
N GLU A 164 -1.10 25.25 7.22
CA GLU A 164 -2.11 24.44 7.94
C GLU A 164 -1.72 24.18 9.41
N GLY A 165 -0.57 24.68 9.87
CA GLY A 165 -0.13 24.53 11.26
C GLY A 165 0.63 23.24 11.54
N VAL A 166 1.10 22.53 10.51
CA VAL A 166 2.03 21.41 10.69
C VAL A 166 3.39 21.94 11.11
N THR A 167 3.90 21.44 12.24
CA THR A 167 5.18 21.85 12.82
C THR A 167 6.31 20.86 12.53
N HIS A 168 5.98 19.60 12.26
CA HIS A 168 6.93 18.51 12.05
C HIS A 168 6.68 17.79 10.72
N VAL A 169 7.72 17.64 9.89
CA VAL A 169 7.62 16.87 8.63
C VAL A 169 8.77 15.87 8.49
N ALA A 170 8.43 14.62 8.17
CA ALA A 170 9.38 13.59 7.78
C ALA A 170 9.20 13.25 6.29
N TYR A 171 10.28 13.26 5.50
CA TYR A 171 10.16 12.95 4.06
C TYR A 171 11.15 11.90 3.56
N GLU A 172 10.74 11.17 2.52
CA GLU A 172 11.58 10.20 1.82
C GLU A 172 12.53 10.91 0.85
N ALA A 173 13.83 10.80 1.13
CA ALA A 173 14.91 11.29 0.28
C ALA A 173 15.44 10.17 -0.62
N SER A 174 14.81 9.97 -1.78
CA SER A 174 15.28 9.00 -2.78
C SER A 174 16.63 9.40 -3.38
N SER A 175 17.41 8.43 -3.87
CA SER A 175 18.69 8.71 -4.56
C SER A 175 18.48 9.58 -5.81
N HIS A 176 17.38 9.35 -6.52
CA HIS A 176 16.94 10.19 -7.63
C HIS A 176 16.64 11.62 -7.17
N GLY A 177 15.90 11.78 -6.08
CA GLY A 177 15.58 13.09 -5.52
C GLY A 177 16.83 13.87 -5.10
N LEU A 178 17.74 13.19 -4.40
CA LEU A 178 19.00 13.78 -3.93
C LEU A 178 19.96 14.13 -5.08
N SER A 179 20.14 13.24 -6.06
CA SER A 179 20.98 13.52 -7.25
C SER A 179 20.42 14.65 -8.13
N GLN A 180 19.10 14.86 -8.09
CA GLN A 180 18.42 15.90 -8.88
C GLN A 180 18.08 17.14 -8.06
N PHE A 181 18.61 17.29 -6.85
CA PHE A 181 18.44 18.48 -6.01
C PHE A 181 16.98 18.76 -5.61
N ARG A 182 16.10 17.74 -5.64
CA ARG A 182 14.65 17.89 -5.40
C ARG A 182 14.26 18.19 -3.96
N ASN A 183 15.18 17.99 -3.02
CA ASN A 183 14.96 18.15 -1.58
C ASN A 183 15.84 19.23 -0.95
N GLU A 184 16.46 20.09 -1.75
CA GLU A 184 17.34 21.15 -1.24
C GLU A 184 16.56 22.39 -0.78
N GLY A 185 17.21 23.18 0.08
CA GLY A 185 16.70 24.47 0.53
C GLY A 185 15.84 24.45 1.80
N LEU A 186 15.53 23.27 2.34
CA LEU A 186 14.96 23.14 3.68
C LEU A 186 16.05 23.02 4.74
N ARG A 187 15.79 23.56 5.93
CA ARG A 187 16.62 23.29 7.11
C ARG A 187 16.25 21.93 7.69
N VAL A 188 16.93 20.87 7.25
CA VAL A 188 16.72 19.51 7.75
C VAL A 188 17.52 19.31 9.05
N VAL A 189 16.83 19.15 10.18
CA VAL A 189 17.49 19.07 11.51
C VAL A 189 18.11 17.71 11.78
N ALA A 190 17.55 16.65 11.18
CA ALA A 190 18.11 15.31 11.25
C ALA A 190 17.89 14.55 9.94
N GLY A 191 18.90 13.82 9.50
CA GLY A 191 18.82 12.90 8.36
C GLY A 191 19.04 11.47 8.82
N ALA A 192 18.39 10.50 8.19
CA ALA A 192 18.58 9.08 8.48
C ALA A 192 19.07 8.27 7.29
N PHE A 193 19.92 7.29 7.59
CA PHE A 193 20.34 6.24 6.66
C PHE A 193 19.96 4.88 7.22
N THR A 194 19.22 4.10 6.43
CA THR A 194 18.64 2.81 6.83
C THR A 194 19.49 1.63 6.37
N ASN A 195 19.79 1.52 5.08
CA ASN A 195 20.58 0.43 4.48
C ASN A 195 20.95 0.77 3.02
N LEU A 196 21.89 0.00 2.45
CA LEU A 196 22.15 -0.02 1.01
C LEU A 196 22.19 -1.45 0.46
N SER A 197 21.38 -1.75 -0.56
CA SER A 197 21.43 -2.99 -1.32
C SER A 197 21.26 -2.69 -2.81
N ARG A 198 21.46 -3.68 -3.67
CA ARG A 198 21.41 -3.50 -5.13
C ARG A 198 20.00 -3.08 -5.58
N ASP A 199 19.90 -1.86 -6.11
CA ASP A 199 18.67 -1.30 -6.68
C ASP A 199 19.03 -0.09 -7.57
N HIS A 200 18.15 0.32 -8.47
CA HIS A 200 18.27 1.54 -9.28
C HIS A 200 19.56 1.66 -10.14
N LEU A 201 20.21 0.55 -10.50
CA LEU A 201 21.41 0.55 -11.35
C LEU A 201 21.11 0.81 -12.84
N ASP A 202 19.84 0.90 -13.20
CA ASP A 202 19.36 1.44 -14.49
C ASP A 202 19.55 2.97 -14.56
N TYR A 203 19.65 3.64 -13.42
CA TYR A 203 19.91 5.08 -13.32
C TYR A 203 21.32 5.41 -12.81
N HIS A 204 21.81 4.67 -11.81
CA HIS A 204 23.16 4.84 -11.25
C HIS A 204 24.12 3.84 -11.90
N ALA A 205 25.23 4.29 -12.47
CA ALA A 205 26.14 3.41 -13.20
C ALA A 205 26.79 2.33 -12.30
N THR A 206 27.03 2.65 -11.04
CA THR A 206 27.64 1.75 -10.04
C THR A 206 26.95 1.84 -8.68
N MET A 207 27.23 0.86 -7.80
CA MET A 207 26.77 0.90 -6.40
C MET A 207 27.40 2.08 -5.65
N GLU A 208 28.61 2.47 -6.02
CA GLU A 208 29.33 3.62 -5.50
C GLU A 208 28.63 4.93 -5.87
N ASP A 209 28.19 5.08 -7.14
CA ASP A 209 27.41 6.23 -7.57
C ASP A 209 26.07 6.30 -6.84
N TYR A 210 25.41 5.16 -6.67
CA TYR A 210 24.15 5.06 -5.93
C TYR A 210 24.30 5.45 -4.45
N PHE A 211 25.38 4.97 -3.81
CA PHE A 211 25.73 5.34 -2.44
C PHE A 211 26.04 6.85 -2.33
N ALA A 212 26.89 7.37 -3.21
CA ALA A 212 27.25 8.79 -3.25
C ALA A 212 26.01 9.68 -3.42
N ALA A 213 25.08 9.28 -4.30
CA ALA A 213 23.81 10.00 -4.47
C ALA A 213 22.98 10.06 -3.17
N LYS A 214 22.98 9.00 -2.34
CA LYS A 214 22.32 9.02 -1.02
C LYS A 214 23.08 9.86 0.00
N MET A 215 24.41 9.82 -0.02
CA MET A 215 25.25 10.56 0.94
C MET A 215 25.13 12.08 0.80
N ARG A 216 24.68 12.57 -0.36
CA ARG A 216 24.24 13.97 -0.52
C ARG A 216 23.28 14.44 0.58
N LEU A 217 22.48 13.54 1.16
CA LEU A 217 21.66 13.85 2.32
C LEU A 217 22.50 14.41 3.48
N PHE A 218 23.59 13.73 3.84
CA PHE A 218 24.48 14.17 4.91
C PHE A 218 25.44 15.27 4.46
N ASP A 219 25.96 15.18 3.24
CA ASP A 219 26.97 16.12 2.76
C ASP A 219 26.40 17.55 2.58
N HIS A 220 25.13 17.66 2.17
CA HIS A 220 24.56 18.93 1.71
C HIS A 220 23.18 19.29 2.28
N VAL A 221 22.34 18.30 2.62
CA VAL A 221 20.93 18.57 2.95
C VAL A 221 20.69 18.71 4.45
N VAL A 222 21.30 17.86 5.28
CA VAL A 222 21.23 18.00 6.74
C VAL A 222 21.92 19.31 7.13
N ALA A 223 21.21 20.10 7.93
CA ALA A 223 21.68 21.40 8.39
C ALA A 223 22.96 21.26 9.20
N GLU A 224 23.78 22.32 9.19
CA GLU A 224 24.96 22.41 10.03
C GLU A 224 24.58 22.24 11.51
N GLY A 225 25.36 21.42 12.24
CA GLY A 225 25.06 21.04 13.62
C GLY A 225 23.89 20.08 13.80
N GLY A 226 23.23 19.65 12.70
CA GLY A 226 22.18 18.65 12.71
C GLY A 226 22.68 17.23 12.98
N THR A 227 21.75 16.29 13.06
CA THR A 227 22.04 14.91 13.48
C THR A 227 21.95 13.92 12.31
N ALA A 228 22.92 13.01 12.22
CA ALA A 228 22.88 11.85 11.35
C ALA A 228 22.45 10.62 12.16
N VAL A 229 21.23 10.12 11.91
CA VAL A 229 20.67 8.91 12.52
C VAL A 229 20.95 7.71 11.63
N ILE A 230 21.83 6.81 12.03
CA ILE A 230 22.32 5.75 11.15
C ILE A 230 22.07 4.38 11.78
N TRP A 231 21.41 3.49 11.04
CA TRP A 231 21.35 2.07 11.40
C TRP A 231 22.75 1.46 11.31
N ALA A 232 23.28 0.92 12.40
CA ALA A 232 24.70 0.56 12.54
C ALA A 232 25.04 -0.85 12.05
N ASP A 233 24.05 -1.66 11.68
CA ASP A 233 24.25 -3.09 11.41
C ASP A 233 24.23 -3.42 9.90
N ASP A 234 24.32 -2.41 9.03
CA ASP A 234 24.43 -2.56 7.57
C ASP A 234 25.89 -2.37 7.11
N GLU A 235 26.29 -3.10 6.07
CA GLU A 235 27.68 -3.10 5.54
C GLU A 235 28.16 -1.70 5.11
N TRP A 236 27.25 -0.84 4.63
CA TRP A 236 27.58 0.49 4.15
C TRP A 236 27.52 1.56 5.24
N SER A 237 27.09 1.21 6.45
CA SER A 237 26.85 2.16 7.52
C SER A 237 28.12 2.82 8.04
N GLU A 238 29.25 2.11 8.10
CA GLU A 238 30.52 2.72 8.51
C GLU A 238 30.95 3.83 7.54
N ARG A 239 30.74 3.63 6.24
CA ARG A 239 31.00 4.64 5.21
C ARG A 239 30.06 5.84 5.38
N ALA A 240 28.77 5.61 5.64
CA ALA A 240 27.80 6.68 5.89
C ALA A 240 28.14 7.50 7.15
N VAL A 241 28.61 6.83 8.21
CA VAL A 241 29.15 7.47 9.42
C VAL A 241 30.37 8.33 9.06
N GLY A 242 31.23 7.88 8.14
CA GLY A 242 32.37 8.66 7.63
C GLY A 242 31.96 10.01 7.04
N HIS A 243 30.95 10.02 6.16
CA HIS A 243 30.40 11.25 5.57
C HIS A 243 29.84 12.21 6.64
N ALA A 244 29.05 11.68 7.58
CA ALA A 244 28.48 12.48 8.67
C ALA A 244 29.58 13.09 9.57
N LYS A 245 30.64 12.33 9.89
CA LYS A 245 31.81 12.85 10.64
C LYS A 245 32.55 13.93 9.88
N GLN A 246 32.83 13.71 8.60
CA GLN A 246 33.53 14.68 7.75
C GLN A 246 32.77 16.01 7.67
N ARG A 247 31.44 15.95 7.66
CA ARG A 247 30.58 17.12 7.64
C ARG A 247 30.41 17.80 9.01
N GLY A 248 30.85 17.16 10.10
CA GLY A 248 30.69 17.64 11.48
C GLY A 248 29.28 17.47 12.03
N LEU A 249 28.50 16.52 11.51
CA LEU A 249 27.17 16.22 12.02
C LEU A 249 27.24 15.48 13.35
N GLN A 250 26.23 15.67 14.20
CA GLN A 250 26.09 14.87 15.42
C GLN A 250 25.74 13.44 15.04
N LEU A 251 26.52 12.47 15.48
CA LEU A 251 26.24 11.06 15.21
C LEU A 251 25.25 10.49 16.21
N PHE A 252 24.23 9.82 15.69
CA PHE A 252 23.26 9.06 16.48
C PHE A 252 23.09 7.68 15.85
N THR A 253 23.92 6.72 16.24
CA THR A 253 23.86 5.37 15.67
C THR A 253 22.93 4.47 16.47
N VAL A 254 22.12 3.70 15.76
CA VAL A 254 21.11 2.79 16.34
C VAL A 254 21.29 1.38 15.80
N GLY A 255 21.02 0.36 16.60
CA GLY A 255 21.20 -1.04 16.21
C GLY A 255 22.05 -1.82 17.21
N SER A 256 22.37 -3.07 16.91
CA SER A 256 23.21 -3.89 17.81
C SER A 256 24.64 -3.37 17.91
N ASN A 257 25.15 -2.76 16.83
CA ASN A 257 26.43 -2.05 16.80
C ASN A 257 26.28 -0.53 17.06
N GLY A 258 25.07 -0.06 17.38
CA GLY A 258 24.78 1.34 17.67
C GLY A 258 25.35 1.79 19.02
N THR A 259 25.71 3.06 19.12
CA THR A 259 26.24 3.67 20.36
C THR A 259 25.23 4.59 21.06
N ALA A 260 24.21 5.08 20.35
CA ALA A 260 23.17 5.92 20.93
C ALA A 260 22.02 5.06 21.49
N ILE A 261 21.34 4.30 20.61
CA ILE A 261 20.36 3.27 21.02
C ILE A 261 20.92 1.91 20.62
N ARG A 262 21.37 1.14 21.61
CA ARG A 262 21.96 -0.18 21.36
C ARG A 262 20.92 -1.27 21.52
N LEU A 263 20.64 -2.04 20.48
CA LEU A 263 19.75 -3.20 20.52
C LEU A 263 20.51 -4.40 21.11
N THR A 264 20.22 -4.75 22.36
CA THR A 264 20.93 -5.84 23.07
C THR A 264 20.28 -7.19 22.86
N ASN A 265 18.97 -7.24 22.66
CA ASN A 265 18.25 -8.46 22.36
C ASN A 265 16.95 -8.18 21.60
N ARG A 266 16.55 -9.13 20.74
CA ARG A 266 15.29 -9.12 19.99
C ARG A 266 14.67 -10.51 20.04
N ALA A 267 13.46 -10.60 20.58
CA ALA A 267 12.72 -11.86 20.65
C ALA A 267 11.38 -11.74 19.88
N PRO A 268 11.10 -12.59 18.89
CA PRO A 268 9.81 -12.60 18.22
C PRO A 268 8.70 -12.99 19.20
N THR A 269 7.51 -12.39 19.01
CA THR A 269 6.26 -12.80 19.67
C THR A 269 5.22 -13.15 18.60
N GLN A 270 4.05 -13.67 18.97
CA GLN A 270 3.04 -14.09 17.99
C GLN A 270 2.58 -12.97 17.04
N LEU A 271 2.52 -11.72 17.53
CA LEU A 271 1.95 -10.58 16.80
C LEU A 271 2.89 -9.37 16.75
N GLY A 272 4.18 -9.56 17.03
CA GLY A 272 5.17 -8.49 17.09
C GLY A 272 6.48 -9.02 17.61
N GLN A 273 7.22 -8.21 18.37
CA GLN A 273 8.51 -8.58 18.92
C GLN A 273 8.81 -7.81 20.20
N THR A 274 9.64 -8.39 21.06
CA THR A 274 10.20 -7.71 22.23
C THR A 274 11.59 -7.23 21.87
N LEU A 275 11.89 -5.96 22.13
CA LEU A 275 13.22 -5.38 22.00
C LEU A 275 13.74 -5.05 23.39
N ASP A 276 14.93 -5.54 23.71
CA ASP A 276 15.71 -5.03 24.84
C ASP A 276 16.75 -4.06 24.26
N ILE A 277 16.73 -2.82 24.74
CA ILE A 277 17.64 -1.77 24.29
C ILE A 277 18.42 -1.20 25.48
N ASP A 278 19.62 -0.72 25.21
CA ASP A 278 20.38 0.15 26.11
C ASP A 278 20.31 1.59 25.58
N TRP A 279 19.87 2.49 26.45
CA TRP A 279 19.87 3.93 26.23
C TRP A 279 20.61 4.59 27.39
N GLN A 280 21.77 5.20 27.09
CA GLN A 280 22.62 5.86 28.09
C GLN A 280 22.95 4.96 29.30
N GLY A 281 23.24 3.67 29.05
CA GLY A 281 23.59 2.71 30.10
C GLY A 281 22.40 2.20 30.91
N LYS A 282 21.16 2.53 30.50
CA LYS A 282 19.92 2.01 31.11
C LYS A 282 19.26 1.03 30.17
N ALA A 283 18.88 -0.13 30.71
CA ALA A 283 18.12 -1.12 29.97
C ALA A 283 16.64 -0.74 29.89
N HIS A 284 16.07 -0.82 28.69
CA HIS A 284 14.64 -0.66 28.44
C HIS A 284 14.13 -1.87 27.67
N LYS A 285 12.91 -2.30 28.00
CA LYS A 285 12.23 -3.41 27.34
C LYS A 285 10.97 -2.90 26.65
N ILE A 286 10.89 -3.08 25.34
CA ILE A 286 9.85 -2.53 24.48
C ILE A 286 9.11 -3.68 23.81
N ALA A 287 7.79 -3.73 24.01
CA ALA A 287 6.91 -4.61 23.24
C ALA A 287 6.53 -3.91 21.93
N LEU A 288 7.24 -4.18 20.84
CA LEU A 288 7.00 -3.60 19.53
C LEU A 288 5.90 -4.40 18.79
N PRO A 289 4.74 -3.82 18.46
CA PRO A 289 3.63 -4.52 17.80
C PRO A 289 3.81 -4.67 16.28
N LEU A 290 5.06 -4.82 15.82
CA LEU A 290 5.43 -4.94 14.41
C LEU A 290 6.28 -6.20 14.20
N ILE A 291 6.11 -6.88 13.07
CA ILE A 291 6.81 -8.11 12.75
C ILE A 291 8.03 -7.85 11.87
N GLY A 292 9.10 -8.61 12.11
CA GLY A 292 10.30 -8.59 11.27
C GLY A 292 11.45 -7.77 11.85
N ALA A 293 12.66 -8.29 11.67
CA ALA A 293 13.90 -7.64 12.13
C ALA A 293 14.07 -6.24 11.52
N TYR A 294 13.74 -6.07 10.24
CA TYR A 294 13.83 -4.78 9.57
C TYR A 294 12.80 -3.77 10.11
N GLN A 295 11.64 -4.20 10.62
CA GLN A 295 10.68 -3.28 11.26
C GLN A 295 11.21 -2.79 12.61
N ALA A 296 11.96 -3.62 13.36
CA ALA A 296 12.70 -3.14 14.53
C ALA A 296 13.76 -2.12 14.14
N ALA A 297 14.50 -2.34 13.05
CA ALA A 297 15.46 -1.37 12.54
C ALA A 297 14.79 -0.04 12.17
N ASN A 298 13.70 -0.07 11.40
CA ASN A 298 12.93 1.12 11.03
C ASN A 298 12.39 1.86 12.26
N ALA A 299 11.86 1.12 13.25
CA ALA A 299 11.32 1.68 14.48
C ALA A 299 12.41 2.36 15.34
N LEU A 300 13.59 1.74 15.48
CA LEU A 300 14.71 2.32 16.22
C LEU A 300 15.35 3.53 15.51
N VAL A 301 15.43 3.51 14.18
CA VAL A 301 15.83 4.69 13.39
C VAL A 301 14.81 5.82 13.56
N SER A 302 13.52 5.50 13.56
CA SER A 302 12.45 6.48 13.80
C SER A 302 12.52 7.07 15.21
N ALA A 303 12.83 6.25 16.22
CA ALA A 303 13.08 6.72 17.58
C ALA A 303 14.29 7.66 17.64
N GLY A 304 15.38 7.32 16.95
CA GLY A 304 16.56 8.19 16.84
C GLY A 304 16.22 9.54 16.21
N LEU A 305 15.41 9.57 15.14
CA LEU A 305 14.93 10.81 14.52
C LEU A 305 14.05 11.64 15.45
N ALA A 306 13.13 11.01 16.18
CA ALA A 306 12.28 11.69 17.14
C ALA A 306 13.08 12.32 18.30
N ILE A 307 14.04 11.59 18.85
CA ILE A 307 14.93 12.10 19.92
C ILE A 307 15.83 13.22 19.38
N ALA A 308 16.43 13.03 18.19
CA ALA A 308 17.28 14.03 17.56
C ALA A 308 16.52 15.32 17.20
N SER A 309 15.20 15.24 17.04
CA SER A 309 14.31 16.39 16.81
C SER A 309 13.70 16.97 18.09
N GLY A 310 14.13 16.52 19.27
CA GLY A 310 13.79 17.13 20.56
C GLY A 310 12.73 16.39 21.39
N CYS A 311 12.27 15.21 20.98
CA CYS A 311 11.36 14.40 21.81
C CYS A 311 12.09 13.79 23.01
N GLU A 312 11.39 13.68 24.14
CA GLU A 312 11.88 13.00 25.34
C GLU A 312 11.96 11.48 25.09
N ALA A 313 13.08 10.85 25.47
CA ALA A 313 13.38 9.47 25.11
C ALA A 313 12.39 8.47 25.73
N GLY A 314 11.96 8.67 26.97
CA GLY A 314 10.92 7.86 27.62
C GLY A 314 9.61 7.88 26.83
N ALA A 315 9.12 9.06 26.47
CA ALA A 315 7.91 9.21 25.65
C ALA A 315 8.06 8.55 24.27
N VAL A 316 9.26 8.60 23.66
CA VAL A 316 9.56 7.91 22.40
C VAL A 316 9.50 6.39 22.58
N PHE A 317 10.11 5.84 23.63
CA PHE A 317 10.07 4.39 23.89
C PHE A 317 8.65 3.90 24.21
N ASP A 318 7.85 4.69 24.91
CA ASP A 318 6.42 4.40 25.12
C ASP A 318 5.64 4.46 23.81
N ALA A 319 5.96 5.40 22.92
CA ALA A 319 5.36 5.49 21.58
C ALA A 319 5.68 4.27 20.72
N LEU A 320 6.89 3.72 20.80
CA LEU A 320 7.27 2.49 20.08
C LEU A 320 6.34 1.32 20.40
N THR A 321 5.83 1.22 21.63
CA THR A 321 4.89 0.15 22.03
C THR A 321 3.51 0.26 21.39
N ARG A 322 3.19 1.42 20.80
CA ARG A 322 1.86 1.76 20.24
C ARG A 322 1.88 2.02 18.73
N LEU A 323 3.05 1.88 18.09
CA LEU A 323 3.19 2.04 16.65
C LEU A 323 2.19 1.17 15.89
N GLN A 324 1.64 1.71 14.81
CA GLN A 324 0.78 0.99 13.89
C GLN A 324 1.56 0.57 12.64
N PRO A 325 1.25 -0.59 12.05
CA PRO A 325 1.82 -0.99 10.77
C PRO A 325 1.59 0.08 9.70
N VAL A 326 2.54 0.20 8.79
CA VAL A 326 2.44 1.11 7.64
C VAL A 326 1.70 0.38 6.52
N ARG A 327 0.80 1.09 5.82
CA ARG A 327 -0.04 0.49 4.78
C ARG A 327 0.81 -0.24 3.74
N GLY A 328 0.47 -1.49 3.45
CA GLY A 328 1.19 -2.34 2.50
C GLY A 328 2.65 -2.64 2.86
N ARG A 329 3.04 -2.57 4.14
CA ARG A 329 4.39 -2.89 4.64
C ARG A 329 4.31 -3.84 5.84
N LEU A 330 4.23 -5.14 5.59
CA LEU A 330 3.79 -6.19 6.54
C LEU A 330 2.62 -5.71 7.40
N GLU A 331 1.62 -5.14 6.73
CA GLU A 331 0.40 -4.66 7.36
C GLU A 331 -0.45 -5.85 7.77
N ARG A 332 -0.75 -6.00 9.06
CA ARG A 332 -1.66 -7.04 9.53
C ARG A 332 -3.09 -6.69 9.12
N ALA A 333 -3.56 -7.29 8.03
CA ALA A 333 -4.88 -7.03 7.48
C ALA A 333 -6.00 -7.73 8.26
N ALA A 334 -5.77 -8.97 8.70
CA ALA A 334 -6.79 -9.75 9.41
C ALA A 334 -6.17 -10.85 10.29
N ILE A 335 -7.01 -11.42 11.15
CA ILE A 335 -6.76 -12.70 11.81
C ILE A 335 -7.93 -13.61 11.46
N ASN A 336 -7.65 -14.78 10.89
CA ASN A 336 -8.71 -15.71 10.52
C ASN A 336 -9.32 -16.39 11.76
N ARG A 337 -10.42 -17.14 11.57
CA ARG A 337 -11.10 -17.85 12.67
C ARG A 337 -10.23 -18.86 13.42
N ALA A 338 -9.16 -19.36 12.79
CA ALA A 338 -8.19 -20.27 13.40
C ALA A 338 -7.05 -19.55 14.12
N GLY A 339 -7.08 -18.21 14.20
CA GLY A 339 -6.06 -17.41 14.86
C GLY A 339 -4.81 -17.14 14.02
N ALA A 340 -4.81 -17.50 12.72
CA ALA A 340 -3.68 -17.23 11.84
C ALA A 340 -3.75 -15.78 11.31
N PRO A 341 -2.71 -14.96 11.49
CA PRO A 341 -2.66 -13.61 10.98
C PRO A 341 -2.40 -13.58 9.46
N VAL A 342 -2.98 -12.60 8.78
CA VAL A 342 -2.78 -12.30 7.36
C VAL A 342 -2.06 -10.96 7.24
N TYR A 343 -0.96 -10.94 6.50
CA TYR A 343 -0.14 -9.74 6.26
C TYR A 343 -0.16 -9.34 4.80
N VAL A 344 -0.23 -8.04 4.54
CA VAL A 344 -0.13 -7.44 3.20
C VAL A 344 1.19 -6.67 3.12
N ASP A 345 1.99 -6.97 2.09
CA ASP A 345 3.27 -6.34 1.85
C ASP A 345 3.45 -5.99 0.37
N TYR A 346 4.32 -5.03 0.08
CA TYR A 346 4.60 -4.52 -1.26
C TYR A 346 5.82 -5.21 -1.91
N ALA A 347 6.34 -6.27 -1.30
CA ALA A 347 7.40 -7.08 -1.86
C ALA A 347 7.08 -7.55 -3.30
N HIS A 348 7.73 -6.92 -4.28
CA HIS A 348 7.52 -7.18 -5.72
C HIS A 348 8.85 -7.40 -6.47
N THR A 349 9.90 -7.76 -5.72
CA THR A 349 11.23 -8.18 -6.18
C THR A 349 11.65 -9.45 -5.43
N PRO A 350 12.58 -10.27 -5.95
CA PRO A 350 13.04 -11.48 -5.27
C PRO A 350 13.50 -11.20 -3.83
N ASP A 351 14.46 -10.28 -3.65
CA ASP A 351 15.00 -9.90 -2.34
C ASP A 351 13.91 -9.40 -1.35
N ALA A 352 12.91 -8.67 -1.84
CA ALA A 352 11.83 -8.17 -0.98
C ALA A 352 10.91 -9.31 -0.53
N ILE A 353 10.67 -10.31 -1.38
CA ILE A 353 9.89 -11.50 -1.01
C ILE A 353 10.66 -12.32 0.04
N GLU A 354 11.96 -12.54 -0.17
CA GLU A 354 12.82 -13.24 0.80
C GLU A 354 12.81 -12.50 2.15
N ALA A 355 13.01 -11.18 2.14
CA ALA A 355 12.99 -10.37 3.35
C ALA A 355 11.64 -10.41 4.08
N ALA A 356 10.51 -10.42 3.36
CA ALA A 356 9.18 -10.53 3.96
C ALA A 356 8.96 -11.92 4.60
N ILE A 357 9.40 -12.98 3.92
CA ILE A 357 9.33 -14.34 4.42
C ILE A 357 10.21 -14.52 5.65
N ASP A 358 11.47 -14.10 5.60
CA ASP A 358 12.42 -14.18 6.71
C ASP A 358 11.93 -13.37 7.93
N ALA A 359 11.23 -12.27 7.69
CA ALA A 359 10.60 -11.49 8.74
C ALA A 359 9.42 -12.21 9.40
N LEU A 360 8.61 -12.95 8.62
CA LEU A 360 7.43 -13.65 9.14
C LEU A 360 7.78 -15.00 9.75
N ARG A 361 8.75 -15.72 9.19
CA ARG A 361 9.06 -17.11 9.53
C ARG A 361 9.28 -17.36 11.02
N PRO A 362 10.02 -16.51 11.78
CA PRO A 362 10.21 -16.68 13.22
C PRO A 362 8.93 -16.55 14.06
N HIS A 363 7.86 -15.99 13.48
CA HIS A 363 6.58 -15.76 14.16
C HIS A 363 5.55 -16.85 13.84
N VAL A 364 5.89 -17.84 13.02
CA VAL A 364 4.96 -18.86 12.52
C VAL A 364 5.40 -20.25 12.98
N GLN A 365 4.60 -20.85 13.88
CA GLN A 365 4.79 -22.24 14.33
C GLN A 365 4.25 -23.28 13.34
N GLY A 366 3.34 -22.88 12.44
CA GLY A 366 2.73 -23.74 11.43
C GLY A 366 3.23 -23.43 10.03
N ARG A 367 2.29 -23.42 9.06
CA ARG A 367 2.60 -23.10 7.66
C ARG A 367 2.64 -21.60 7.40
N LEU A 368 3.65 -21.13 6.68
CA LEU A 368 3.69 -19.82 6.04
C LEU A 368 3.18 -19.95 4.60
N ILE A 369 2.14 -19.18 4.28
CA ILE A 369 1.51 -19.18 2.97
C ILE A 369 1.81 -17.83 2.32
N THR A 370 2.47 -17.84 1.17
CA THR A 370 2.79 -16.63 0.41
C THR A 370 1.90 -16.53 -0.81
N VAL A 371 1.18 -15.42 -0.93
CA VAL A 371 0.38 -15.08 -2.11
C VAL A 371 1.06 -13.91 -2.81
N PHE A 372 1.48 -14.07 -4.06
CA PHE A 372 2.16 -13.00 -4.80
C PHE A 372 1.84 -13.04 -6.30
N GLY A 373 2.10 -11.93 -6.99
CA GLY A 373 1.99 -11.79 -8.43
C GLY A 373 3.18 -11.04 -9.02
N ALA A 374 3.19 -10.87 -10.34
CA ALA A 374 4.17 -10.06 -11.06
C ALA A 374 3.47 -9.11 -12.02
N GLY A 375 3.93 -7.86 -12.11
CA GLY A 375 3.37 -6.87 -13.02
C GLY A 375 3.72 -7.15 -14.49
N GLY A 376 2.75 -6.97 -15.39
CA GLY A 376 2.96 -6.94 -16.83
C GLY A 376 3.72 -5.69 -17.27
N ASP A 377 4.32 -5.71 -18.47
CA ASP A 377 5.13 -4.62 -19.04
C ASP A 377 6.28 -4.15 -18.11
N ARG A 378 6.93 -5.08 -17.43
CA ARG A 378 8.08 -4.86 -16.55
C ARG A 378 9.19 -5.85 -16.87
N ASP A 379 10.34 -5.69 -16.22
CA ASP A 379 11.44 -6.64 -16.29
C ASP A 379 10.94 -8.07 -16.01
N GLY A 380 10.94 -8.91 -17.04
CA GLY A 380 10.52 -10.30 -16.98
C GLY A 380 11.59 -11.22 -16.38
N GLY A 381 12.85 -10.78 -16.34
CA GLY A 381 13.99 -11.57 -15.85
C GLY A 381 13.88 -11.94 -14.37
N LYS A 382 13.24 -11.09 -13.57
CA LYS A 382 13.03 -11.34 -12.13
C LYS A 382 11.90 -12.32 -11.80
N ARG A 383 10.99 -12.64 -12.74
CA ARG A 383 9.78 -13.47 -12.47
C ARG A 383 10.15 -14.88 -11.96
N PRO A 384 11.10 -15.61 -12.57
CA PRO A 384 11.53 -16.92 -12.07
C PRO A 384 12.21 -16.84 -10.70
N GLU A 385 12.97 -15.78 -10.45
CA GLU A 385 13.68 -15.56 -9.18
C GLU A 385 12.70 -15.27 -8.03
N MET A 386 11.64 -14.50 -8.29
CA MET A 386 10.56 -14.28 -7.33
C MET A 386 9.86 -15.59 -6.94
N GLY A 387 9.60 -16.47 -7.91
CA GLY A 387 9.07 -17.80 -7.64
C GLY A 387 10.02 -18.66 -6.79
N ARG A 388 11.32 -18.62 -7.09
CA ARG A 388 12.33 -19.33 -6.30
C ARG A 388 12.40 -18.81 -4.86
N ALA A 389 12.43 -17.50 -4.66
CA ALA A 389 12.39 -16.84 -3.36
C ALA A 389 11.16 -17.29 -2.54
N ALA A 390 9.96 -17.22 -3.14
CA ALA A 390 8.72 -17.61 -2.47
C ALA A 390 8.72 -19.10 -2.08
N CYS A 391 9.13 -19.99 -2.98
CA CYS A 391 9.16 -21.43 -2.75
C CYS A 391 10.22 -21.85 -1.72
N SER A 392 11.30 -21.09 -1.58
CA SER A 392 12.41 -21.47 -0.68
C SER A 392 12.06 -21.27 0.79
N GLY A 393 11.21 -20.29 1.12
CA GLY A 393 10.87 -19.96 2.51
C GLY A 393 9.39 -20.13 2.90
N SER A 394 8.51 -20.48 1.96
CA SER A 394 7.07 -20.67 2.21
C SER A 394 6.67 -22.14 2.10
N ASP A 395 5.72 -22.57 2.94
CA ASP A 395 5.16 -23.93 2.89
C ASP A 395 4.13 -24.10 1.76
N VAL A 396 3.45 -23.00 1.41
CA VAL A 396 2.51 -22.94 0.28
C VAL A 396 2.73 -21.63 -0.45
N VAL A 397 2.84 -21.70 -1.77
CA VAL A 397 2.95 -20.54 -2.65
C VAL A 397 1.72 -20.50 -3.55
N ILE A 398 1.04 -19.35 -3.56
CA ILE A 398 -0.12 -19.07 -4.42
C ILE A 398 0.29 -17.94 -5.35
N VAL A 399 0.37 -18.24 -6.64
CA VAL A 399 0.66 -17.22 -7.67
C VAL A 399 -0.68 -16.69 -8.20
N THR A 400 -0.81 -15.37 -8.26
CA THR A 400 -2.00 -14.64 -8.74
C THR A 400 -1.59 -13.49 -9.65
N ASP A 401 -2.57 -12.85 -10.29
CA ASP A 401 -2.34 -11.61 -11.04
C ASP A 401 -2.04 -10.45 -10.08
N ASP A 402 -1.06 -9.61 -10.45
CA ASP A 402 -0.85 -8.27 -9.87
C ASP A 402 -1.54 -7.25 -10.79
N ASN A 403 -0.81 -6.65 -11.72
CA ASN A 403 -1.32 -5.71 -12.72
C ASN A 403 -0.92 -6.20 -14.12
N PRO A 404 -1.82 -6.85 -14.88
CA PRO A 404 -1.47 -7.48 -16.16
C PRO A 404 -1.22 -6.48 -17.31
N ARG A 405 -1.73 -5.25 -17.21
CA ARG A 405 -1.59 -4.17 -18.21
C ARG A 405 -1.93 -4.64 -19.63
N GLY A 406 -0.99 -4.56 -20.57
CA GLY A 406 -1.21 -4.84 -22.00
C GLY A 406 -0.89 -6.25 -22.47
N GLU A 407 -0.49 -7.19 -21.58
CA GLU A 407 -0.19 -8.58 -21.95
C GLU A 407 -1.48 -9.39 -22.19
N ASP A 408 -1.45 -10.33 -23.15
CA ASP A 408 -2.62 -11.12 -23.56
C ASP A 408 -2.98 -12.18 -22.49
N PRO A 409 -4.17 -12.09 -21.86
CA PRO A 409 -4.61 -13.10 -20.91
C PRO A 409 -4.75 -14.50 -21.52
N ALA A 410 -4.78 -14.65 -22.85
CA ALA A 410 -4.81 -15.94 -23.55
C ALA A 410 -3.55 -16.78 -23.34
N GLU A 411 -2.38 -16.14 -23.31
CA GLU A 411 -1.11 -16.84 -23.04
C GLU A 411 -1.05 -17.29 -21.58
N ILE A 412 -1.64 -16.49 -20.69
CA ILE A 412 -1.87 -16.87 -19.29
C ILE A 412 -2.84 -18.07 -19.21
N ARG A 413 -3.95 -18.07 -19.98
CA ARG A 413 -4.92 -19.18 -20.06
C ARG A 413 -4.35 -20.47 -20.66
N ALA A 414 -3.46 -20.38 -21.65
CA ALA A 414 -2.83 -21.53 -22.29
C ALA A 414 -1.93 -22.30 -21.31
N ALA A 415 -1.23 -21.59 -20.43
CA ALA A 415 -0.47 -22.19 -19.34
C ALA A 415 -1.39 -22.97 -18.36
N VAL A 416 -2.60 -22.47 -18.12
CA VAL A 416 -3.59 -23.08 -17.20
C VAL A 416 -4.14 -24.41 -17.75
N LEU A 417 -4.50 -24.47 -19.04
CA LEU A 417 -4.96 -25.72 -19.69
C LEU A 417 -3.88 -26.81 -19.69
N THR A 418 -2.63 -26.41 -19.95
CA THR A 418 -1.49 -27.32 -19.90
C THR A 418 -1.29 -27.90 -18.51
N ALA A 419 -1.48 -27.09 -17.47
CA ALA A 419 -1.39 -27.52 -16.08
C ALA A 419 -2.45 -28.59 -15.73
N TRP A 420 -3.72 -28.40 -16.07
CA TRP A 420 -4.79 -29.37 -15.75
C TRP A 420 -4.50 -30.79 -16.27
N GLY A 421 -4.03 -30.88 -17.52
CA GLY A 421 -3.75 -32.15 -18.18
C GLY A 421 -2.69 -33.00 -17.48
N GLN A 422 -1.76 -32.35 -16.76
CA GLN A 422 -0.62 -33.01 -16.12
C GLN A 422 -0.87 -33.44 -14.65
N LEU A 423 -2.00 -33.02 -14.05
CA LEU A 423 -2.29 -33.28 -12.63
C LEU A 423 -2.91 -34.68 -12.38
N PRO A 424 -2.58 -35.35 -11.26
CA PRO A 424 -3.25 -36.57 -10.79
C PRO A 424 -4.63 -36.30 -10.15
N THR A 425 -5.42 -37.36 -9.90
CA THR A 425 -6.84 -37.31 -9.53
C THR A 425 -7.17 -36.39 -8.35
N THR A 426 -6.43 -36.50 -7.25
CA THR A 426 -6.65 -35.68 -6.05
C THR A 426 -6.33 -34.21 -6.29
N GLU A 427 -5.34 -33.92 -7.13
CA GLU A 427 -4.91 -32.57 -7.49
C GLU A 427 -5.89 -31.92 -8.46
N ARG A 428 -6.46 -32.67 -9.42
CA ARG A 428 -7.58 -32.20 -10.25
C ARG A 428 -8.82 -31.86 -9.43
N PHE A 429 -9.16 -32.71 -8.46
CA PHE A 429 -10.27 -32.44 -7.55
C PHE A 429 -10.06 -31.13 -6.78
N LEU A 430 -8.88 -30.96 -6.19
CA LEU A 430 -8.50 -29.75 -5.45
C LEU A 430 -8.45 -28.53 -6.37
N TYR A 431 -7.85 -28.65 -7.55
CA TYR A 431 -7.74 -27.59 -8.55
C TYR A 431 -9.11 -27.08 -8.98
N ASN A 432 -10.09 -27.97 -9.23
CA ASN A 432 -11.45 -27.55 -9.54
C ASN A 432 -12.16 -26.92 -8.35
N LYS A 433 -11.98 -27.43 -7.12
CA LYS A 433 -12.56 -26.80 -5.92
C LYS A 433 -11.92 -25.45 -5.59
N LEU A 434 -10.67 -25.24 -5.99
CA LEU A 434 -10.02 -23.94 -6.00
C LEU A 434 -10.63 -23.05 -7.08
N LEU A 435 -10.72 -23.50 -8.35
CA LEU A 435 -11.36 -22.76 -9.44
C LEU A 435 -12.77 -22.28 -9.10
N THR A 436 -13.56 -23.08 -8.41
CA THR A 436 -14.99 -22.82 -8.17
C THR A 436 -15.25 -22.09 -6.87
N GLY A 437 -14.20 -21.81 -6.09
CA GLY A 437 -14.31 -21.07 -4.84
C GLY A 437 -14.67 -21.91 -3.61
N GLY A 438 -14.84 -23.22 -3.75
CA GLY A 438 -15.09 -24.14 -2.63
C GLY A 438 -13.95 -24.20 -1.60
N PHE A 439 -12.72 -23.84 -1.99
CA PHE A 439 -11.56 -23.71 -1.10
C PHE A 439 -10.89 -22.34 -1.13
N ARG A 440 -11.55 -21.30 -1.68
CA ARG A 440 -11.02 -19.92 -1.71
C ARG A 440 -11.52 -19.11 -0.52
N MET A 441 -10.65 -18.33 0.11
CA MET A 441 -11.03 -17.27 1.05
C MET A 441 -10.74 -15.91 0.39
N GLY A 442 -11.75 -15.06 0.24
CA GLY A 442 -11.58 -13.66 -0.20
C GLY A 442 -11.83 -13.36 -1.69
N VAL A 443 -12.27 -14.32 -2.51
CA VAL A 443 -12.79 -14.05 -3.86
C VAL A 443 -14.31 -13.97 -3.80
N ALA A 444 -14.92 -13.01 -4.50
CA ALA A 444 -16.38 -12.94 -4.63
C ALA A 444 -16.92 -14.28 -5.16
N ARG A 445 -17.80 -14.92 -4.38
CA ARG A 445 -18.46 -16.18 -4.75
C ARG A 445 -19.11 -16.00 -6.13
N GLY A 446 -18.75 -16.84 -7.10
CA GLY A 446 -19.25 -16.78 -8.49
C GLY A 446 -18.34 -16.07 -9.50
N LEU A 447 -17.24 -15.42 -9.12
CA LEU A 447 -16.36 -14.72 -10.08
C LEU A 447 -15.81 -15.64 -11.18
N VAL A 448 -15.29 -16.80 -10.81
CA VAL A 448 -14.73 -17.74 -11.80
C VAL A 448 -15.83 -18.53 -12.53
N THR A 449 -16.97 -18.76 -11.88
CA THR A 449 -18.11 -19.32 -12.59
C THR A 449 -18.63 -18.35 -13.65
N ARG A 450 -18.67 -17.04 -13.39
CA ARG A 450 -18.99 -16.01 -14.39
C ARG A 450 -18.00 -15.96 -15.54
N ALA A 451 -16.71 -15.95 -15.22
CA ALA A 451 -15.67 -15.93 -16.25
C ALA A 451 -15.72 -17.18 -17.14
N LEU A 452 -15.97 -18.36 -16.55
CA LEU A 452 -16.14 -19.60 -17.33
C LEU A 452 -17.47 -19.61 -18.10
N ALA A 453 -18.55 -19.02 -17.57
CA ALA A 453 -19.83 -18.90 -18.26
C ALA A 453 -19.70 -18.03 -19.53
N GLU A 454 -19.07 -16.86 -19.39
CA GLU A 454 -18.78 -15.95 -20.50
C GLU A 454 -17.86 -16.62 -21.54
N ALA A 455 -16.83 -17.33 -21.09
CA ALA A 455 -15.89 -18.00 -21.98
C ALA A 455 -16.46 -19.22 -22.73
N THR A 456 -17.46 -19.90 -22.16
CA THR A 456 -18.04 -21.14 -22.73
C THR A 456 -19.42 -20.96 -23.36
N GLY A 457 -20.07 -19.83 -23.11
CA GLY A 457 -21.47 -19.60 -23.49
C GLY A 457 -22.49 -20.44 -22.69
N VAL A 458 -22.07 -21.06 -21.58
CA VAL A 458 -22.94 -21.85 -20.70
C VAL A 458 -23.45 -20.97 -19.57
N GLU A 459 -24.76 -21.04 -19.27
CA GLU A 459 -25.38 -20.32 -18.16
C GLU A 459 -24.63 -20.50 -16.82
N GLU A 460 -24.38 -19.39 -16.10
CA GLU A 460 -23.58 -19.39 -14.86
C GLU A 460 -24.13 -20.35 -13.81
N ALA A 461 -25.45 -20.41 -13.65
CA ALA A 461 -26.10 -21.32 -12.70
C ALA A 461 -25.88 -22.80 -13.05
N THR A 462 -25.94 -23.14 -14.34
CA THR A 462 -25.66 -24.48 -14.86
C THR A 462 -24.21 -24.86 -14.60
N LEU A 463 -23.30 -23.91 -14.81
CA LEU A 463 -21.87 -24.09 -14.61
C LEU A 463 -21.50 -24.24 -13.12
N ALA A 464 -22.11 -23.41 -12.26
CA ALA A 464 -21.99 -23.51 -10.80
C ALA A 464 -22.40 -24.91 -10.32
N HIS A 465 -23.51 -25.41 -10.86
CA HIS A 465 -24.04 -26.73 -10.53
C HIS A 465 -23.11 -27.87 -11.00
N ARG A 466 -22.66 -27.87 -12.26
CA ARG A 466 -21.74 -28.89 -12.80
C ARG A 466 -20.45 -29.00 -11.99
N LEU A 467 -19.90 -27.85 -11.64
CA LEU A 467 -18.66 -27.72 -10.88
C LEU A 467 -18.78 -28.12 -9.40
N MET A 468 -19.98 -27.99 -8.83
CA MET A 468 -20.29 -28.39 -7.45
C MET A 468 -20.92 -29.79 -7.32
N GLY A 469 -21.35 -30.40 -8.42
CA GLY A 469 -22.02 -31.70 -8.49
C GLY A 469 -21.12 -32.91 -8.27
N ASP A 470 -21.69 -34.11 -8.48
CA ASP A 470 -21.02 -35.40 -8.28
C ASP A 470 -20.28 -35.81 -9.57
N TRP A 471 -19.01 -35.43 -9.66
CA TRP A 471 -18.16 -35.65 -10.83
C TRP A 471 -16.85 -36.34 -10.45
N ASP A 472 -16.37 -37.25 -11.31
CA ASP A 472 -15.13 -38.00 -11.13
C ASP A 472 -13.98 -37.36 -11.97
N PRO A 473 -12.93 -36.80 -11.33
CA PRO A 473 -11.78 -36.20 -12.03
C PRO A 473 -11.00 -37.15 -12.93
N ALA A 474 -11.17 -38.46 -12.77
CA ALA A 474 -10.52 -39.48 -13.59
C ALA A 474 -11.27 -39.78 -14.89
N ARG A 475 -12.58 -39.49 -14.93
CA ARG A 475 -13.47 -39.86 -16.05
C ARG A 475 -14.03 -38.67 -16.81
N ILE A 476 -14.03 -37.49 -16.19
CA ILE A 476 -14.58 -36.27 -16.75
C ILE A 476 -13.44 -35.31 -17.10
N SER A 477 -13.36 -34.91 -18.37
CA SER A 477 -12.40 -33.91 -18.83
C SER A 477 -12.81 -32.50 -18.37
N PHE A 478 -11.87 -31.55 -18.33
CA PHE A 478 -12.19 -30.16 -17.97
C PHE A 478 -13.27 -29.59 -18.89
N ASP A 479 -13.15 -29.83 -20.21
CA ASP A 479 -14.11 -29.39 -21.21
C ASP A 479 -15.49 -30.03 -21.00
N THR A 480 -15.56 -31.34 -20.74
CA THR A 480 -16.83 -32.02 -20.45
C THR A 480 -17.47 -31.51 -19.16
N LEU A 481 -16.66 -31.15 -18.15
CA LEU A 481 -17.16 -30.63 -16.88
C LEU A 481 -17.81 -29.25 -17.02
N ILE A 482 -17.22 -28.37 -17.83
CA ILE A 482 -17.73 -27.01 -18.02
C ILE A 482 -18.81 -26.93 -19.12
N ALA A 483 -18.75 -27.80 -20.13
CA ALA A 483 -19.65 -27.74 -21.29
C ALA A 483 -20.69 -28.88 -21.39
N GLY A 484 -20.55 -30.00 -20.66
CA GLY A 484 -21.40 -31.21 -20.78
C GLY A 484 -22.54 -31.33 -19.75
N ASP A 485 -23.61 -32.06 -20.08
CA ASP A 485 -24.87 -32.09 -19.31
C ASP A 485 -24.86 -33.06 -18.11
N THR A 486 -25.17 -32.60 -16.89
CA THR A 486 -25.23 -33.42 -15.66
C THR A 486 -26.44 -33.05 -14.78
N GLY A 487 -27.37 -33.99 -14.58
CA GLY A 487 -28.55 -33.81 -13.69
C GLY A 487 -28.18 -33.94 -12.20
N GLY A 488 -28.78 -33.15 -11.28
CA GLY A 488 -28.32 -33.14 -9.88
C GLY A 488 -29.31 -32.81 -8.74
N ASP A 489 -28.82 -33.14 -7.53
CA ASP A 489 -29.49 -33.22 -6.22
C ASP A 489 -29.72 -31.88 -5.48
N ALA A 490 -30.43 -31.92 -4.33
CA ALA A 490 -31.00 -30.79 -3.60
C ALA A 490 -30.00 -30.01 -2.72
N ARG A 491 -29.32 -28.99 -3.29
CA ARG A 491 -28.56 -27.95 -2.57
C ARG A 491 -29.20 -26.57 -2.76
N PRO A 492 -28.99 -25.61 -1.82
CA PRO A 492 -29.55 -24.26 -1.94
C PRO A 492 -28.96 -23.50 -3.12
N TYR A 493 -29.84 -22.79 -3.82
CA TYR A 493 -29.50 -21.79 -4.84
C TYR A 493 -28.90 -20.56 -4.16
N PRO A 494 -28.14 -19.73 -4.88
CA PRO A 494 -27.71 -18.42 -4.38
C PRO A 494 -28.90 -17.64 -3.81
N PHE A 495 -28.74 -17.09 -2.60
CA PHE A 495 -29.80 -16.32 -1.96
C PHE A 495 -30.00 -14.97 -2.67
N ALA A 496 -31.26 -14.59 -2.90
CA ALA A 496 -31.65 -13.30 -3.47
C ALA A 496 -31.48 -12.18 -2.43
N LEU A 497 -30.27 -11.62 -2.35
CA LEU A 497 -29.93 -10.55 -1.39
C LEU A 497 -30.15 -9.17 -2.01
N ALA A 498 -30.77 -8.26 -1.26
CA ALA A 498 -30.85 -6.86 -1.64
C ALA A 498 -29.46 -6.21 -1.60
N SER A 499 -29.07 -5.54 -2.68
CA SER A 499 -27.88 -4.70 -2.77
C SER A 499 -28.29 -3.22 -2.86
N GLN A 500 -27.39 -2.35 -2.39
CA GLN A 500 -27.55 -0.92 -2.62
C GLN A 500 -27.37 -0.63 -4.12
N LEU A 501 -28.18 0.27 -4.66
CA LEU A 501 -28.03 0.73 -6.03
C LEU A 501 -26.79 1.64 -6.11
N GLU A 502 -25.93 1.39 -7.10
CA GLU A 502 -24.76 2.24 -7.37
C GLU A 502 -25.17 3.54 -8.08
N ASP A 503 -26.21 3.46 -8.92
CA ASP A 503 -26.79 4.60 -9.63
C ASP A 503 -28.15 5.01 -9.08
N GLY A 504 -28.59 6.21 -9.44
CA GLY A 504 -29.90 6.74 -9.03
C GLY A 504 -31.08 5.97 -9.65
N PRO A 505 -32.27 5.99 -9.01
CA PRO A 505 -33.44 5.20 -9.41
C PRO A 505 -33.95 5.43 -10.84
N THR A 506 -33.50 6.52 -11.49
CA THR A 506 -33.80 6.82 -12.90
C THR A 506 -33.25 5.76 -13.86
N THR A 507 -32.29 4.93 -13.44
CA THR A 507 -31.75 3.83 -14.26
C THR A 507 -32.56 2.53 -14.16
N LEU A 508 -33.54 2.45 -13.24
CA LEU A 508 -34.32 1.24 -12.96
C LEU A 508 -35.59 1.08 -13.82
N GLY A 509 -35.75 1.90 -14.85
CA GLY A 509 -36.95 1.90 -15.68
C GLY A 509 -38.18 2.51 -14.99
N PRO A 510 -39.39 2.30 -15.55
CA PRO A 510 -40.61 2.91 -15.04
C PRO A 510 -40.96 2.43 -13.64
N ALA A 511 -41.34 3.36 -12.75
CA ALA A 511 -41.73 3.03 -11.38
C ALA A 511 -42.97 2.10 -11.29
N GLY A 512 -43.77 2.00 -12.36
CA GLY A 512 -44.90 1.07 -12.45
C GLY A 512 -44.50 -0.41 -12.50
N ASP A 513 -43.24 -0.70 -12.86
CA ASP A 513 -42.70 -2.07 -12.91
C ASP A 513 -41.99 -2.45 -11.61
N TRP A 514 -41.94 -1.54 -10.63
CA TRP A 514 -41.26 -1.79 -9.37
C TRP A 514 -42.15 -2.60 -8.44
N LEU A 515 -41.57 -3.65 -7.87
CA LEU A 515 -42.17 -4.41 -6.78
C LEU A 515 -41.52 -3.99 -5.47
N ALA A 516 -42.33 -3.65 -4.48
CA ALA A 516 -41.87 -3.28 -3.15
C ALA A 516 -42.21 -4.38 -2.14
N GLU A 517 -41.23 -4.77 -1.33
CA GLU A 517 -41.40 -5.71 -0.23
C GLU A 517 -41.07 -5.02 1.10
N TRP A 518 -41.90 -5.25 2.11
CA TRP A 518 -41.61 -4.79 3.47
C TRP A 518 -40.48 -5.63 4.07
N LYS A 519 -39.40 -4.96 4.49
CA LYS A 519 -38.32 -5.62 5.19
C LYS A 519 -38.70 -5.86 6.65
N TRP A 520 -38.80 -7.13 7.03
CA TRP A 520 -39.08 -7.56 8.40
C TRP A 520 -37.83 -8.13 9.06
N ASP A 521 -37.70 -7.95 10.38
CA ASP A 521 -36.59 -8.50 11.16
C ASP A 521 -36.81 -10.01 11.42
N GLY A 522 -36.30 -10.85 10.51
CA GLY A 522 -36.46 -12.30 10.48
C GLY A 522 -35.16 -13.10 10.35
N ILE A 523 -35.30 -14.41 10.09
CA ILE A 523 -34.18 -15.29 9.73
C ILE A 523 -34.28 -15.62 8.25
N ARG A 524 -33.31 -15.19 7.45
CA ARG A 524 -33.25 -15.53 6.03
C ARG A 524 -33.05 -17.04 5.83
N GLY A 525 -33.94 -17.66 5.06
CA GLY A 525 -33.89 -19.08 4.73
C GLY A 525 -34.41 -19.39 3.33
N GLN A 526 -33.92 -20.49 2.74
CA GLN A 526 -34.35 -21.00 1.45
C GLN A 526 -34.93 -22.40 1.60
N LEU A 527 -36.21 -22.53 1.28
CA LEU A 527 -36.96 -23.78 1.27
C LEU A 527 -36.88 -24.37 -0.13
N ILE A 528 -36.52 -25.65 -0.22
CA ILE A 528 -36.47 -26.40 -1.48
C ILE A 528 -37.36 -27.62 -1.34
N ALA A 529 -38.40 -27.68 -2.17
CA ALA A 529 -39.32 -28.81 -2.27
C ALA A 529 -39.13 -29.52 -3.61
N ARG A 530 -38.53 -30.71 -3.58
CA ARG A 530 -38.30 -31.60 -4.73
C ARG A 530 -38.95 -32.96 -4.47
N PRO A 531 -39.13 -33.81 -5.49
CA PRO A 531 -39.68 -35.16 -5.28
C PRO A 531 -38.86 -35.92 -4.23
N GLY A 532 -39.49 -36.29 -3.10
CA GLY A 532 -38.84 -37.01 -2.01
C GLY A 532 -37.88 -36.19 -1.15
N THR A 533 -37.77 -34.87 -1.36
CA THR A 533 -36.85 -34.00 -0.61
C THR A 533 -37.53 -32.68 -0.24
N PHE A 534 -37.56 -32.38 1.06
CA PHE A 534 -37.94 -31.08 1.60
C PHE A 534 -36.83 -30.59 2.51
N ALA A 535 -36.19 -29.48 2.13
CA ALA A 535 -35.03 -28.97 2.84
C ALA A 535 -35.16 -27.46 3.07
N LEU A 536 -34.98 -27.03 4.32
CA LEU A 536 -34.88 -25.63 4.68
C LEU A 536 -33.43 -25.32 5.03
N TRP A 537 -32.83 -24.40 4.28
CA TRP A 537 -31.45 -23.97 4.45
C TRP A 537 -31.41 -22.56 5.03
N SER A 538 -30.51 -22.33 5.98
CA SER A 538 -30.19 -20.98 6.44
C SER A 538 -29.30 -20.25 5.42
N ARG A 539 -29.21 -18.92 5.54
CA ARG A 539 -28.24 -18.11 4.77
C ARG A 539 -26.78 -18.62 4.87
N GLY A 540 -26.41 -19.23 5.99
CA GLY A 540 -25.09 -19.83 6.20
C GLY A 540 -24.90 -21.20 5.55
N GLU A 541 -25.85 -21.64 4.72
CA GLU A 541 -25.88 -22.97 4.08
C GLU A 541 -25.95 -24.13 5.09
N GLU A 542 -26.43 -23.86 6.30
CA GLU A 542 -26.79 -24.93 7.25
C GLU A 542 -28.20 -25.44 6.98
N LEU A 543 -28.37 -26.75 6.96
CA LEU A 543 -29.70 -27.37 6.97
C LEU A 543 -30.35 -27.12 8.34
N ILE A 544 -31.49 -26.44 8.35
CA ILE A 544 -32.23 -26.03 9.55
C ILE A 544 -33.65 -26.57 9.58
N THR A 545 -34.00 -27.50 8.67
CA THR A 545 -35.33 -28.14 8.59
C THR A 545 -35.85 -28.56 9.97
N ASP A 546 -35.02 -29.23 10.76
CA ASP A 546 -35.40 -29.76 12.08
C ASP A 546 -35.63 -28.67 13.14
N ARG A 547 -35.09 -27.46 12.94
CA ARG A 547 -35.28 -26.32 13.85
C ARG A 547 -36.62 -25.60 13.60
N PHE A 548 -37.24 -25.87 12.46
CA PHE A 548 -38.53 -25.28 12.03
C PHE A 548 -39.50 -26.38 11.55
N PRO A 549 -39.83 -27.37 12.40
CA PRO A 549 -40.72 -28.47 12.03
C PRO A 549 -42.12 -27.97 11.65
N ASP A 550 -42.53 -26.82 12.20
CA ASP A 550 -43.78 -26.12 11.89
C ASP A 550 -43.91 -25.74 10.39
N LEU A 551 -42.79 -25.64 9.67
CA LEU A 551 -42.75 -25.38 8.22
C LEU A 551 -42.78 -26.65 7.38
N GLY A 552 -42.55 -27.82 7.98
CA GLY A 552 -42.58 -29.12 7.31
C GLY A 552 -43.85 -29.40 6.50
N PRO A 553 -45.06 -29.10 7.04
CA PRO A 553 -46.32 -29.29 6.30
C PRO A 553 -46.40 -28.54 4.98
N LEU A 554 -45.58 -27.50 4.73
CA LEU A 554 -45.55 -26.80 3.44
C LEU A 554 -45.17 -27.72 2.27
N ALA A 555 -44.42 -28.81 2.53
CA ALA A 555 -44.07 -29.80 1.52
C ALA A 555 -45.30 -30.37 0.79
N ASP A 556 -46.44 -30.47 1.49
CA ASP A 556 -47.67 -31.05 0.97
C ASP A 556 -48.47 -30.08 0.09
N PHE A 557 -48.17 -28.78 0.17
CA PHE A 557 -48.92 -27.72 -0.52
C PHE A 557 -48.14 -27.08 -1.68
N LEU A 558 -46.81 -27.22 -1.71
CA LEU A 558 -45.97 -26.60 -2.73
C LEU A 558 -45.82 -27.50 -3.97
N PRO A 559 -45.84 -26.93 -5.20
CA PRO A 559 -45.53 -27.67 -6.41
C PRO A 559 -44.15 -28.34 -6.35
N LYS A 560 -43.99 -29.50 -6.99
CA LYS A 560 -42.68 -30.18 -7.08
C LYS A 560 -41.68 -29.31 -7.83
N GLY A 561 -40.48 -29.15 -7.28
CA GLY A 561 -39.42 -28.29 -7.82
C GLY A 561 -39.46 -26.85 -7.30
N THR A 562 -40.34 -26.53 -6.35
CA THR A 562 -40.45 -25.18 -5.79
C THR A 562 -39.25 -24.82 -4.93
N VAL A 563 -38.76 -23.60 -5.11
CA VAL A 563 -37.78 -22.96 -4.24
C VAL A 563 -38.38 -21.65 -3.73
N ILE A 564 -38.38 -21.46 -2.41
CA ILE A 564 -38.83 -20.22 -1.77
C ILE A 564 -37.64 -19.63 -1.02
N ASP A 565 -37.26 -18.41 -1.35
CA ASP A 565 -36.22 -17.65 -0.66
C ASP A 565 -36.84 -16.45 0.03
N GLY A 566 -36.71 -16.34 1.35
CA GLY A 566 -37.38 -15.29 2.11
C GLY A 566 -36.97 -15.22 3.58
N GLU A 567 -37.67 -14.37 4.33
CA GLU A 567 -37.49 -14.19 5.76
C GLU A 567 -38.46 -15.07 6.57
N ILE A 568 -37.93 -15.86 7.51
CA ILE A 568 -38.71 -16.63 8.46
C ILE A 568 -39.05 -15.71 9.65
N LEU A 569 -40.35 -15.53 9.90
CA LEU A 569 -40.86 -14.62 10.92
C LEU A 569 -41.59 -15.37 12.05
N ALA A 570 -41.49 -14.87 13.28
CA ALA A 570 -42.42 -15.22 14.35
C ALA A 570 -43.64 -14.31 14.20
N TRP A 571 -44.86 -14.88 14.23
CA TRP A 571 -46.08 -14.15 13.93
C TRP A 571 -47.09 -14.22 15.07
N ASP A 572 -47.64 -13.08 15.47
CA ASP A 572 -48.79 -13.01 16.37
C ASP A 572 -50.07 -13.14 15.54
N LYS A 573 -50.74 -14.29 15.66
CA LYS A 573 -51.99 -14.55 14.91
C LYS A 573 -53.15 -13.67 15.37
N ALA A 574 -53.20 -13.26 16.64
CA ALA A 574 -54.30 -12.47 17.17
C ALA A 574 -54.18 -10.99 16.77
N LEU A 575 -52.96 -10.47 16.77
CA LEU A 575 -52.67 -9.08 16.39
C LEU A 575 -52.30 -8.92 14.90
N ASN A 576 -52.25 -10.02 14.16
CA ASN A 576 -51.86 -10.12 12.75
C ASN A 576 -50.62 -9.29 12.38
N ARG A 577 -49.55 -9.47 13.17
CA ARG A 577 -48.30 -8.72 12.99
C ARG A 577 -47.10 -9.58 13.37
N PRO A 578 -45.89 -9.28 12.86
CA PRO A 578 -44.70 -9.99 13.29
C PRO A 578 -44.39 -9.69 14.76
N LEU A 579 -43.93 -10.72 15.48
CA LEU A 579 -43.38 -10.61 16.82
C LEU A 579 -41.94 -10.08 16.75
N PRO A 580 -41.41 -9.47 17.83
CA PRO A 580 -40.03 -9.02 17.87
C PRO A 580 -39.03 -10.14 17.58
N PHE A 581 -37.93 -9.82 16.88
CA PHE A 581 -36.87 -10.79 16.53
C PHE A 581 -36.36 -11.63 17.72
N ALA A 582 -36.38 -11.06 18.93
CA ALA A 582 -36.04 -11.78 20.17
C ALA A 582 -36.89 -13.05 20.42
N ALA A 583 -38.11 -13.11 19.88
CA ALA A 583 -38.95 -14.30 19.93
C ALA A 583 -38.39 -15.45 19.06
N LEU A 584 -37.75 -15.13 17.93
CA LEU A 584 -37.06 -16.08 17.05
C LEU A 584 -35.68 -16.47 17.58
N GLN A 585 -34.95 -15.55 18.21
CA GLN A 585 -33.62 -15.80 18.76
C GLN A 585 -33.60 -16.99 19.74
N LYS A 586 -34.69 -17.24 20.47
CA LYS A 586 -34.81 -18.39 21.38
C LYS A 586 -34.69 -19.75 20.66
N ARG A 587 -34.98 -19.82 19.36
CA ARG A 587 -34.84 -21.02 18.53
C ARG A 587 -33.46 -21.14 17.87
N ILE A 588 -32.71 -20.03 17.73
CA ILE A 588 -31.35 -20.02 17.18
C ILE A 588 -30.35 -20.13 18.34
N GLY A 589 -29.90 -21.34 18.64
CA GLY A 589 -28.83 -21.58 19.63
C GLY A 589 -29.09 -22.69 20.63
N ARG A 590 -30.28 -23.28 20.66
CA ARG A 590 -30.48 -24.59 21.30
C ARG A 590 -30.19 -25.68 20.29
N LYS A 591 -29.07 -26.39 20.48
CA LYS A 591 -29.04 -27.80 20.08
C LYS A 591 -30.13 -28.49 20.89
N THR A 592 -31.16 -29.02 20.23
CA THR A 592 -31.96 -30.10 20.84
C THR A 592 -31.06 -31.29 21.12
#